data_AF-A0A0M4EJZ5-F1
#
_entry.id   AF-A0A0M4EJZ5-F1
#
_cell.length_a   1.000
_cell.length_b   1.000
_cell.length_c   1.000
_cell.angle_alpha   90.00
_cell.angle_beta   90.00
_cell.angle_gamma   90.00
#
_symmetry.space_group_name_H-M   'P 1'
#
loop_
_entity.id
_entity.type
_entity.pdbx_description
1 polymer ?
#
loop_
_entity_poly.entity_id
_entity_poly.type
_entity_poly.pdbx_seq_one_letter_code
_entity_poly.pdbx_strand_id
1 'polypeptide(L)'
;MDSIDTSKRKPRRTQGTPSYFYRNRFAYAFIAAGTVLFGIWSLTPMQRIANEKLHKQFSQPTEAEKDRKGLFDFTAPRRGQFIREAIEESQEMQRR
;
A
#
# COMPACT_ATOMS: atom_id res chain seq x y z
N MET A 1 35.74 38.80 20.40
CA MET A 1 34.64 38.42 19.47
C MET A 1 35.23 38.40 18.08
N ASP A 2 35.78 37.27 17.65
CA ASP A 2 36.45 37.17 16.36
C ASP A 2 35.43 37.31 15.23
N SER A 3 35.71 38.23 14.30
CA SER A 3 34.91 38.45 13.11
C SER A 3 35.04 37.24 12.19
N ILE A 4 34.01 36.41 12.15
CA ILE A 4 33.95 35.22 11.30
C ILE A 4 33.91 35.67 9.83
N ASP A 5 34.94 35.34 9.06
CA ASP A 5 34.99 35.56 7.62
C ASP A 5 33.93 34.70 6.91
N THR A 6 32.88 35.36 6.41
CA THR A 6 31.76 34.72 5.72
C THR A 6 32.00 34.50 4.22
N SER A 7 33.11 34.98 3.66
CA SER A 7 33.38 34.94 2.22
C SER A 7 33.47 33.51 1.66
N LYS A 8 33.95 32.56 2.47
CA LYS A 8 34.10 31.14 2.11
C LYS A 8 32.93 30.27 2.57
N ARG A 9 31.89 30.86 3.15
CA ARG A 9 30.77 30.09 3.71
C ARG A 9 29.90 29.57 2.57
N LYS A 10 29.85 28.25 2.40
CA LYS A 10 28.96 27.59 1.44
C LYS A 10 27.53 28.14 1.62
N PRO A 11 26.88 28.66 0.57
CA PRO A 11 25.51 29.13 0.66
C PRO A 11 24.66 28.02 1.25
N ARG A 12 24.01 28.29 2.38
CA ARG A 12 23.06 27.33 2.96
C ARG A 12 21.95 27.14 1.92
N ARG A 13 21.39 25.93 1.84
CA ARG A 13 20.29 25.59 0.91
C ARG A 13 18.96 26.26 1.33
N THR A 14 19.02 27.55 1.61
CA THR A 14 17.92 28.40 2.03
C THR A 14 17.23 28.98 0.81
N GLN A 15 15.94 29.25 0.97
CA GLN A 15 15.13 29.93 -0.04
C GLN A 15 15.77 31.26 -0.44
N GLY A 16 15.72 31.59 -1.73
CA GLY A 16 16.34 32.81 -2.29
C GLY A 16 17.75 32.65 -2.84
N THR A 17 18.45 31.54 -2.58
CA THR A 17 19.76 31.30 -3.19
C THR A 17 19.63 30.76 -4.63
N PRO A 18 20.54 31.10 -5.56
CA PRO A 18 20.52 30.55 -6.92
C PRO A 18 20.51 29.01 -6.92
N SER A 19 21.31 28.38 -6.05
CA SER A 19 21.35 26.92 -5.91
C SER A 19 19.99 26.31 -5.55
N TYR A 20 19.20 26.98 -4.70
CA TYR A 20 17.84 26.55 -4.35
C TYR A 20 16.92 26.59 -5.56
N PHE A 21 16.96 27.68 -6.35
CA PHE A 21 16.13 27.82 -7.55
C PHE A 21 16.50 26.81 -8.64
N TYR A 22 17.79 26.62 -8.94
CA TYR A 22 18.23 25.69 -9.97
C TYR A 22 17.81 24.25 -9.67
N ARG A 23 18.00 23.79 -8.42
CA ARG A 23 17.62 22.42 -8.04
C ARG A 23 16.11 22.20 -8.13
N ASN A 24 15.32 23.15 -7.61
CA ASN A 24 13.87 22.99 -7.60
C ASN A 24 13.30 23.07 -9.02
N ARG A 25 13.78 23.99 -9.86
CA ARG A 25 13.39 24.05 -11.28
C ARG A 25 13.75 22.78 -12.03
N PHE A 26 14.92 22.21 -11.79
CA PHE A 26 15.32 20.93 -12.36
C PHE A 26 14.39 19.80 -11.91
N ALA A 27 14.08 19.73 -10.61
CA ALA A 27 13.14 18.74 -10.09
C ALA A 27 11.75 18.90 -10.71
N TYR A 28 11.23 20.13 -10.80
CA TYR A 28 9.95 20.40 -11.45
C TYR A 28 9.96 20.03 -12.95
N ALA A 29 11.05 20.33 -13.66
CA ALA A 29 11.20 19.94 -15.06
C ALA A 29 11.19 18.42 -15.23
N PHE A 30 11.88 17.68 -14.36
CA PHE A 30 11.89 16.23 -14.40
C PHE A 30 10.52 15.62 -14.09
N ILE A 31 9.83 16.15 -13.08
CA ILE A 31 8.45 15.73 -12.76
C ILE A 31 7.52 16.01 -13.94
N ALA A 32 7.57 17.22 -14.51
CA ALA A 32 6.75 17.61 -15.65
C ALA A 32 6.99 16.71 -16.86
N ALA A 33 8.26 16.46 -17.22
CA ALA A 33 8.62 15.56 -18.31
C ALA A 33 8.14 14.13 -18.04
N GLY A 34 8.36 13.61 -16.84
CA GLY A 34 7.88 12.30 -16.42
C GLY A 34 6.36 12.17 -16.51
N THR A 35 5.61 13.17 -16.06
CA THR A 35 4.14 13.17 -16.16
C THR A 35 3.63 13.20 -17.59
N VAL A 36 4.28 13.97 -18.48
CA VAL A 36 3.89 14.02 -19.90
C VAL A 36 4.18 12.68 -20.58
N LEU A 37 5.37 12.12 -20.39
CA LEU A 37 5.73 10.82 -20.95
C LEU A 37 4.81 9.71 -20.42
N PHE A 38 4.52 9.72 -19.12
CA PHE A 38 3.59 8.77 -18.51
C PHE A 38 2.17 8.94 -19.05
N GLY A 39 1.69 10.19 -19.22
CA GLY A 39 0.39 10.48 -19.81
C GLY A 39 0.28 9.93 -21.24
N ILE A 40 1.28 10.19 -22.09
CA ILE A 40 1.34 9.64 -23.44
C ILE A 40 1.35 8.11 -23.41
N TRP A 41 2.15 7.51 -22.53
CA TRP A 41 2.19 6.05 -22.37
C TRP A 41 0.84 5.47 -21.91
N SER A 42 0.12 6.16 -21.01
CA SER A 42 -1.18 5.71 -20.51
C SER A 42 -2.29 5.70 -21.58
N LEU A 43 -2.13 6.48 -22.65
CA LEU A 43 -3.06 6.47 -23.79
C LEU A 43 -2.80 5.31 -24.75
N THR A 44 -1.66 4.62 -24.64
CA THR A 44 -1.36 3.49 -25.52
C THR A 44 -2.16 2.24 -25.13
N PRO A 45 -2.69 1.48 -26.11
CA PRO A 45 -3.48 0.28 -25.84
C PRO A 45 -2.68 -0.81 -25.11
N MET A 46 -1.35 -0.79 -25.24
CA MET A 46 -0.44 -1.73 -24.57
C MET A 46 -0.48 -1.60 -23.04
N GLN A 47 -0.67 -0.38 -22.53
CA GLN A 47 -0.79 -0.11 -21.10
C GLN A 47 -2.09 -0.70 -20.52
N ARG A 48 -3.20 -0.64 -21.28
CA ARG A 48 -4.47 -1.28 -20.88
C ARG A 48 -4.32 -2.79 -20.76
N ILE A 49 -3.69 -3.43 -21.75
CA ILE A 49 -3.44 -4.88 -21.73
C ILE A 49 -2.54 -5.28 -20.57
N ALA A 50 -1.48 -4.51 -20.30
CA ALA A 50 -0.59 -4.77 -19.17
C ALA A 50 -1.33 -4.61 -17.83
N ASN A 51 -2.12 -3.55 -17.66
CA ASN A 51 -2.91 -3.33 -16.46
C ASN A 51 -3.97 -4.41 -16.25
N GLU A 52 -4.64 -4.89 -17.29
CA GLU A 52 -5.59 -5.99 -17.17
C GLU A 52 -4.91 -7.29 -16.71
N LYS A 53 -3.71 -7.58 -17.22
CA LYS A 53 -2.92 -8.74 -16.77
C LYS A 53 -2.52 -8.61 -15.30
N LEU A 54 -2.00 -7.45 -14.91
CA LEU A 54 -1.64 -7.17 -13.52
C LEU A 54 -2.87 -7.24 -12.60
N HIS A 55 -3.97 -6.60 -12.99
CA HIS A 55 -5.21 -6.64 -12.23
C HIS A 55 -5.70 -8.07 -12.06
N LYS A 56 -5.72 -8.90 -13.12
CA LYS A 56 -6.10 -10.31 -13.00
C LYS A 56 -5.20 -11.08 -12.02
N GLN A 57 -3.90 -10.79 -12.03
CA GLN A 57 -2.95 -11.44 -11.14
C GLN A 57 -3.10 -11.02 -9.67
N PHE A 58 -3.42 -9.74 -9.39
CA PHE A 58 -3.51 -9.22 -8.02
C PHE A 58 -4.94 -9.21 -7.44
N SER A 59 -5.97 -9.18 -8.28
CA SER A 59 -7.37 -9.18 -7.84
C SER A 59 -7.86 -10.57 -7.46
N GLN A 60 -7.21 -11.62 -7.95
CA GLN A 60 -7.52 -12.97 -7.53
C GLN A 60 -6.73 -13.29 -6.26
N PRO A 61 -7.41 -13.48 -5.11
CA PRO A 61 -6.73 -13.85 -3.88
C PRO A 61 -6.04 -15.20 -4.10
N THR A 62 -4.74 -15.22 -3.83
CA THR A 62 -3.93 -16.43 -3.96
C THR A 62 -4.47 -17.52 -3.04
N GLU A 63 -4.24 -18.79 -3.37
CA GLU A 63 -4.70 -19.89 -2.52
C GLU A 63 -4.15 -19.77 -1.10
N ALA A 64 -2.90 -19.32 -0.95
CA ALA A 64 -2.29 -19.02 0.35
C ALA A 64 -3.01 -17.90 1.13
N GLU A 65 -3.52 -16.86 0.47
CA GLU A 65 -4.32 -15.81 1.11
C GLU A 65 -5.70 -16.30 1.51
N LYS A 66 -6.34 -17.15 0.68
CA LYS A 66 -7.61 -17.79 1.03
C LYS A 66 -7.46 -18.72 2.23
N ASP A 67 -6.38 -19.50 2.27
CA ASP A 67 -6.09 -20.44 3.35
C ASP A 67 -5.78 -19.70 4.66
N ARG A 68 -5.01 -18.61 4.60
CA ARG A 68 -4.81 -17.70 5.74
C ARG A 68 -6.11 -17.07 6.23
N LYS A 69 -6.99 -16.65 5.32
CA LYS A 69 -8.30 -16.11 5.68
C LYS A 69 -9.15 -17.18 6.37
N GLY A 70 -9.17 -18.41 5.85
CA GLY A 70 -9.86 -19.55 6.45
C GLY A 70 -9.34 -19.92 7.84
N LEU A 71 -8.03 -19.81 8.06
CA LEU A 71 -7.40 -20.07 9.37
C LEU A 71 -7.87 -19.09 10.46
N PHE A 72 -8.24 -17.87 10.09
CA PHE A 72 -8.77 -16.85 11.00
C PHE A 72 -10.28 -16.63 10.87
N ASP A 73 -10.95 -17.40 10.01
CA ASP A 73 -12.42 -17.41 9.90
C ASP A 73 -12.96 -18.30 11.03
N PHE A 74 -12.82 -17.82 12.26
CA PHE A 74 -13.48 -18.44 13.40
C PHE A 74 -14.98 -18.33 13.14
N THR A 75 -15.59 -19.42 12.69
CA THR A 75 -17.04 -19.53 12.53
C THR A 75 -17.71 -18.90 13.74
N ALA A 76 -18.70 -18.03 13.50
CA ALA A 76 -19.39 -17.33 14.57
C ALA A 76 -19.78 -18.34 15.67
N PRO A 77 -19.55 -18.02 16.96
CA PRO A 77 -19.83 -18.96 18.04
C PRO A 77 -21.27 -19.46 17.88
N ARG A 78 -21.46 -20.78 17.91
CA ARG A 78 -22.78 -21.40 17.75
C ARG A 78 -23.76 -20.73 18.72
N ARG A 79 -24.98 -20.43 18.24
CA ARG A 79 -26.01 -19.83 19.10
C ARG A 79 -26.20 -20.71 20.34
N GLY A 80 -26.37 -20.09 21.51
CA GLY A 80 -26.41 -20.81 22.79
C GLY A 80 -27.46 -21.92 22.89
N GLN A 81 -28.52 -21.87 22.07
CA GLN A 81 -29.52 -22.94 21.94
C GLN A 81 -28.88 -24.26 21.47
N PHE A 82 -28.08 -24.25 20.41
CA PHE A 82 -27.40 -25.43 19.90
C PHE A 82 -26.34 -25.97 20.86
N ILE A 83 -25.72 -25.10 21.66
CA ILE A 83 -24.77 -25.52 22.70
C ILE A 83 -25.52 -26.24 23.82
N ARG A 84 -26.71 -25.75 24.21
CA ARG A 84 -27.55 -26.40 25.23
C ARG A 84 -28.07 -27.75 24.77
N GLU A 85 -28.60 -27.83 23.55
CA GLU A 85 -29.07 -29.09 22.96
C GLU A 85 -27.95 -30.14 22.88
N ALA A 86 -26.75 -29.75 22.44
CA ALA A 86 -25.61 -30.66 22.38
C ALA A 86 -25.15 -31.13 23.78
N ILE A 87 -25.25 -30.27 24.80
CA ILE A 87 -24.93 -30.65 26.19
C ILE A 87 -25.99 -31.64 26.72
N GLU A 88 -27.27 -31.38 26.50
CA GLU A 88 -28.37 -32.26 26.92
C GLU A 88 -28.25 -33.64 26.25
N GLU A 89 -28.02 -33.67 24.93
CA GLU A 89 -27.83 -34.93 24.18
C GLU A 89 -26.61 -35.73 24.67
N SER A 90 -25.52 -35.04 25.01
CA SER A 90 -24.33 -35.70 25.59
C SER A 90 -24.60 -36.29 26.98
N GLN A 91 -25.44 -35.63 27.79
CA GLN A 91 -25.83 -36.12 29.11
C GLN A 91 -26.81 -37.29 29.00
N GLU A 92 -27.71 -37.27 28.02
CA GLU A 92 -28.61 -38.40 27.76
C GLU A 92 -27.86 -39.63 27.27
N MET A 93 -26.85 -39.46 26.41
CA MET A 93 -25.97 -40.57 26.00
C MET A 93 -25.12 -41.13 27.14
N GLN A 94 -24.70 -40.31 28.11
CA GLN A 94 -23.97 -40.79 29.29
C GLN A 94 -24.86 -41.48 30.34
N ARG A 95 -26.16 -41.23 30.32
CA ARG A 95 -27.14 -41.87 31.23
C ARG A 95 -27.71 -43.18 30.69
N ARG A 96 -27.49 -43.49 29.41
CA ARG A 96 -27.76 -44.80 28.81
C ARG A 96 -26.56 -45.72 28.98
#